data_AF-A0A0M3JMT4-F1
#
_entry.id   AF-A0A0M3JMT4-F1
#
_cell.length_a   1.000
_cell.length_b   1.000
_cell.length_c   1.000
_cell.angle_alpha   90.00
_cell.angle_beta   90.00
_cell.angle_gamma   90.00
#
_symmetry.space_group_name_H-M   'P 1'
#
loop_
_entity.id
_entity.type
_entity.pdbx_description
1 polymer ?
#
loop_
_entity_poly.entity_id
_entity_poly.type
_entity_poly.pdbx_seq_one_letter_code
_entity_poly.pdbx_strand_id
1 'polypeptide(L)' 'MNSGRVFSKRESGGKLIFYDLHGEGSQVQILANARYHKGDLSFSDLHERIKRGDIIGVRGYPSRSKSGELSIVPVEVGY' A
#
# COMPACT_ATOMS: atom_id res chain seq x y z
N MET A 1 -11.20 -7.97 -0.41
CA MET A 1 -10.35 -6.79 -0.70
C MET A 1 -10.31 -6.01 0.59
N ASN A 2 -9.14 -5.75 1.15
CA ASN A 2 -9.06 -5.07 2.44
C ASN A 2 -8.99 -3.58 2.16
N SER A 3 -9.94 -2.81 2.68
CA SER A 3 -10.02 -1.37 2.46
C SER A 3 -9.64 -0.64 3.74
N GLY A 4 -8.94 0.49 3.62
CA GLY A 4 -8.51 1.29 4.75
C GLY A 4 -8.21 2.72 4.36
N ARG A 5 -8.21 3.60 5.36
CA ARG A 5 -7.83 5.00 5.16
C ARG A 5 -6.32 5.13 5.23
N VAL A 6 -5.72 5.80 4.25
CA VAL A 6 -4.30 6.13 4.21
C VAL A 6 -3.99 7.12 5.33
N PHE A 7 -3.37 6.64 6.39
CA PHE A 7 -2.91 7.46 7.50
C PHE A 7 -1.58 8.14 7.17
N SER A 8 -0.66 7.38 6.58
CA SER A 8 0.66 7.85 6.15
C SER A 8 1.04 7.25 4.79
N LYS A 9 1.87 7.99 4.05
CA LYS A 9 2.51 7.54 2.80
C LYS A 9 3.98 7.97 2.85
N ARG A 10 4.90 7.04 2.63
CA ARG A 10 6.35 7.32 2.57
C ARG A 10 6.97 6.63 1.37
N GLU A 11 7.63 7.39 0.53
CA GLU A 11 8.33 6.88 -0.66
C GLU A 11 9.78 6.54 -0.31
N SER A 12 10.27 5.39 -0.77
CA SER A 12 11.63 4.89 -0.52
C SER A 12 12.28 4.58 -1.86
N GLY A 13 12.74 5.64 -2.53
CA GLY A 13 13.17 5.57 -3.94
C GLY A 13 11.98 5.35 -4.90
N GLY A 14 12.28 5.17 -6.19
CA GLY A 14 11.24 5.15 -7.23
C GLY A 14 10.45 3.83 -7.40
N LYS A 15 10.73 2.80 -6.59
CA LYS A 15 10.13 1.46 -6.76
C LYS A 15 9.51 0.89 -5.48
N LEU A 16 9.53 1.65 -4.39
CA LEU A 16 9.08 1.19 -3.08
C LEU A 16 8.35 2.30 -2.35
N ILE A 17 7.13 2.01 -1.90
CA ILE A 17 6.29 2.95 -1.15
C ILE A 17 5.70 2.21 0.04
N PHE A 18 5.72 2.86 1.19
CA PHE A 18 5.09 2.40 2.41
C PHE A 18 3.82 3.18 2.66
N TYR A 19 2.73 2.49 2.98
CA TYR A 19 1.51 3.09 3.51
C TYR A 19 1.21 2.52 4.88
N ASP A 20 0.62 3.34 5.73
CA ASP A 20 -0.09 2.86 6.91
C ASP A 20 -1.59 3.02 6.63
N LEU A 21 -2.31 1.90 6.62
CA LEU A 21 -3.77 1.89 6.47
C LEU A 21 -4.43 1.67 7.81
N HIS A 22 -5.39 2.53 8.14
CA HIS A 22 -6.21 2.41 9.34
C HIS A 22 -7.63 2.01 8.96
N GLY A 23 -8.19 1.04 9.69
CA GLY A 23 -9.56 0.56 9.51
C GLY A 23 -10.02 -0.23 10.73
N GLU A 24 -11.27 -0.04 11.15
CA GLU A 24 -11.90 -0.80 12.25
C GLU A 24 -11.07 -0.83 13.55
N GLY A 25 -10.39 0.28 13.87
CA GLY A 25 -9.54 0.39 15.07
C GLY A 25 -8.19 -0.33 14.98
N SER A 26 -7.88 -0.96 13.84
CA SER A 26 -6.61 -1.61 13.56
C SER A 26 -5.79 -0.83 12.54
N GLN A 27 -4.47 -1.06 12.55
CA GLN A 27 -3.53 -0.52 11.57
C GLN A 27 -2.80 -1.66 10.86
N VAL A 28 -2.52 -1.48 9.57
CA VAL A 28 -1.73 -2.42 8.78
C VAL A 28 -0.77 -1.67 7.86
N GLN A 29 0.47 -2.13 7.82
CA GLN A 29 1.47 -1.61 6.90
C GLN A 29 1.28 -2.21 5.50
N ILE A 30 1.37 -1.38 4.48
CA ILE A 30 1.40 -1.80 3.08
C ILE A 30 2.79 -1.52 2.52
N LEU A 31 3.40 -2.54 1.94
CA LEU A 31 4.75 -2.49 1.37
C LEU A 31 4.64 -2.61 -0.16
N ALA A 32 4.27 -1.49 -0.80
CA ALA A 32 4.04 -1.42 -2.24
C ALA A 32 5.36 -1.40 -3.00
N ASN A 33 5.63 -2.46 -3.77
CA ASN A 33 6.85 -2.58 -4.55
C ASN A 33 6.48 -2.76 -6.03
N ALA A 34 7.11 -1.96 -6.89
CA ALA A 34 6.85 -1.96 -8.33
C ALA A 34 7.02 -3.34 -8.97
N ARG A 35 7.85 -4.23 -8.40
CA ARG A 35 8.03 -5.61 -8.88
C ARG A 35 6.76 -6.46 -8.82
N TYR A 36 5.86 -6.18 -7.88
CA TYR A 36 4.64 -6.99 -7.65
C TYR A 36 3.38 -6.33 -8.21
N HIS A 37 3.48 -5.11 -8.71
CA HIS A 37 2.37 -4.36 -9.27
C HIS A 37 1.85 -5.00 -10.56
N LYS A 38 0.53 -5.21 -10.65
CA LYS A 38 -0.14 -5.82 -11.80
C LYS A 38 -1.35 -5.02 -12.31
N GLY A 39 -1.49 -3.76 -11.89
CA GLY A 39 -2.60 -2.91 -12.32
C GLY A 39 -2.39 -2.25 -13.69
N ASP A 40 -3.47 -1.73 -14.27
CA ASP A 40 -3.48 -1.10 -15.60
C ASP A 40 -2.71 0.23 -15.66
N LEU A 41 -2.70 0.98 -14.56
CA LEU A 41 -1.88 2.19 -14.41
C LEU A 41 -0.44 1.81 -14.08
N SER A 42 0.53 2.62 -14.49
CA SER A 42 1.91 2.44 -14.03
C SER A 42 1.99 2.58 -12.51
N PHE A 43 2.98 1.92 -11.89
CA PHE A 43 3.19 2.01 -10.44
C PHE A 43 3.34 3.46 -9.97
N SER A 44 4.06 4.28 -10.74
CA SER A 44 4.26 5.70 -10.42
C SER A 44 2.95 6.48 -10.52
N ASP A 45 2.23 6.36 -11.63
CA ASP A 45 1.00 7.14 -11.86
C ASP A 45 -0.11 6.77 -10.86
N LEU A 46 -0.23 5.48 -10.53
CA LEU A 46 -1.19 5.02 -9.53
C LEU A 46 -0.88 5.62 -8.16
N HIS A 47 0.36 5.48 -7.71
CA HIS A 47 0.71 5.91 -6.36
C HIS A 47 0.91 7.41 -6.23
N GLU A 48 1.14 8.15 -7.32
CA GLU A 48 1.11 9.61 -7.32
C GLU A 48 -0.30 10.13 -7.00
N ARG A 49 -1.35 9.45 -7.48
CA ARG A 49 -2.75 9.83 -7.22
C ARG A 49 -3.17 9.59 -5.78
N ILE A 50 -2.63 8.56 -5.13
CA ILE A 50 -2.99 8.21 -3.74
C ILE A 50 -2.32 9.17 -2.76
N LYS A 51 -3.13 9.85 -1.96
CA LYS A 51 -2.71 10.81 -0.94
C LYS A 51 -3.15 10.36 0.47
N ARG A 52 -2.57 11.02 1.48
CA ARG A 52 -3.01 10.87 2.86
C ARG A 52 -4.48 11.28 2.97
N GLY A 53 -5.27 10.46 3.65
CA GLY A 53 -6.70 10.66 3.84
C GLY A 53 -7.57 9.86 2.88
N ASP A 54 -7.03 9.39 1.76
CA ASP A 54 -7.77 8.58 0.80
C ASP A 54 -8.18 7.23 1.40
N ILE A 55 -9.32 6.71 0.96
CA ILE A 55 -9.71 5.33 1.24
C ILE A 55 -9.26 4.51 0.03
N ILE A 56 -8.45 3.49 0.28
CA ILE A 56 -7.96 2.60 -0.77
C ILE A 56 -8.30 1.15 -0.43
N GLY A 57 -8.60 0.37 -1.46
CA GLY A 57 -8.69 -1.07 -1.41
C GLY A 57 -7.38 -1.71 -1.83
N VAL A 58 -6.88 -2.67 -1.04
CA VAL A 58 -5.66 -3.41 -1.33
C VAL A 58 -5.98 -4.89 -1.53
N ARG A 59 -5.41 -5.47 -2.59
CA ARG A 59 -5.33 -6.91 -2.81
C ARG A 59 -3.86 -7.31 -2.93
N GLY A 60 -3.47 -8.30 -2.15
CA GLY A 60 -2.08 -8.69 -2.00
C GLY A 60 -1.93 -9.92 -1.13
N TYR A 61 -0.71 -10.19 -0.71
CA TYR A 61 -0.39 -11.29 0.19
C TYR A 61 0.16 -10.77 1.52
N PRO A 62 -0.14 -11.45 2.63
CA PRO A 62 0.45 -11.11 3.92
C PRO A 62 1.97 -11.34 3.87
N SER A 63 2.69 -10.50 4.59
CA SER A 63 4.14 -10.53 4.68
C SER A 63 4.59 -9.98 6.04
N ARG A 64 5.87 -10.08 6.32
CA ARG A 64 6.51 -9.41 7.44
C ARG A 64 7.63 -8.54 6.90
N SER A 65 7.67 -7.27 7.30
CA SER A 65 8.77 -6.38 6.94
C SER A 65 10.08 -6.85 7.57
N LYS A 66 11.22 -6.30 7.13
CA LYS A 66 12.53 -6.63 7.70
C LYS A 66 12.64 -6.33 9.20
N SER A 67 11.90 -5.34 9.69
CA SER A 67 11.83 -4.99 11.11
C SER A 67 10.87 -5.87 11.92
N GLY A 68 10.21 -6.84 11.29
CA GLY A 68 9.30 -7.76 11.96
C GLY A 68 7.85 -7.30 11.98
N GLU A 69 7.50 -6.17 11.36
CA GLU A 69 6.13 -5.65 11.34
C GLU A 69 5.23 -6.44 10.39
N LEU A 70 3.97 -6.68 10.76
CA LEU A 70 3.00 -7.31 9.88
C LEU A 70 2.65 -6.36 8.73
N SER A 71 2.79 -6.85 7.51
CA SER A 71 2.57 -6.04 6.31
C SER A 71 1.76 -6.79 5.26
N ILE A 72 1.21 -6.05 4.30
CA ILE A 72 0.65 -6.59 3.07
C ILE A 72 1.52 -6.11 1.91
N VAL A 73 1.91 -7.02 1.02
CA VAL A 73 2.52 -6.64 -0.26
C VAL A 73 1.41 -6.62 -1.32
N PRO A 74 1.04 -5.45 -1.84
CA PRO A 74 -0.04 -5.33 -2.81
C PRO A 74 0.40 -5.83 -4.18
N VAL A 75 -0.50 -6.55 -4.85
CA VAL A 75 -0.43 -6.80 -6.30
C VAL A 75 -1.33 -5.84 -7.06
N GLU A 76 -2.36 -5.31 -6.39
CA GLU A 76 -3.35 -4.41 -6.95
C GLU A 76 -3.83 -3.45 -5.85
N VAL A 77 -3.98 -2.17 -6.21
CA VAL A 77 -4.52 -1.12 -5.33
C VAL A 77 -5.57 -0.35 -6.10
N GLY A 78 -6.77 -0.25 -5.53
CA GLY A 78 -7.92 0.47 -6.09
C GLY A 78 -8.40 1.59 -5.17
N TYR A 79 -9.14 2.54 -5.74
CA TYR A 79 -9.79 3.66 -5.07
C TYR A 79 -11.30 3.64 -5.34
#